data_AF-A0A524F571-F1
#
_entry.id   AF-A0A524F571-F1
#
_cell.length_a   1.000
_cell.length_b   1.000
_cell.length_c   1.000
_cell.angle_alpha   90.00
_cell.angle_beta   90.00
_cell.angle_gamma   90.00
#
_symmetry.space_group_name_H-M   'P 1'
#
loop_
_entity.id
_entity.type
_entity.pdbx_description
1 polymer ?
#
loop_
_entity_poly.entity_id
_entity_poly.type
_entity_poly.pdbx_seq_one_letter_code
_entity_poly.pdbx_strand_id
1 'polypeptide(L)'
;MRTGFSEILRIGNNLGLSSQVMNEAQLLFVKAYNKKLLIGRGAIKIAVASLYIACRRIGILKTFKDLIDRPELNPKSIKKTVTTLILSFNLKLQTSQPSFFVSSFISQLFLSLSYSIFQEIFPRIFPLKHRHQADHKF
;
A
#
# COMPACT_ATOMS: atom_id res chain seq x y z
N MET A 1 -24.03 -2.64 -1.53
CA MET A 1 -22.93 -3.57 -1.22
C MET A 1 -22.21 -4.06 -2.48
N ARG A 2 -22.91 -4.59 -3.49
CA ARG A 2 -22.29 -5.16 -4.72
C ARG A 2 -21.25 -4.26 -5.38
N THR A 3 -21.54 -2.96 -5.50
CA THR A 3 -20.64 -1.99 -6.13
C THR A 3 -19.30 -1.82 -5.41
N GLY A 4 -19.25 -1.94 -4.08
CA GLY A 4 -17.98 -1.83 -3.34
C GLY A 4 -17.08 -3.05 -3.56
N PHE A 5 -17.66 -4.25 -3.52
CA PHE A 5 -16.92 -5.49 -3.73
C PHE A 5 -16.44 -5.64 -5.16
N SER A 6 -17.27 -5.28 -6.14
CA SER A 6 -16.86 -5.29 -7.55
C SER A 6 -15.67 -4.37 -7.79
N GLU A 7 -15.64 -3.18 -7.17
CA GLU A 7 -14.49 -2.27 -7.28
C GLU A 7 -13.24 -2.81 -6.59
N ILE A 8 -13.36 -3.43 -5.42
CA ILE A 8 -12.22 -4.06 -4.74
C ILE A 8 -11.60 -5.13 -5.64
N LEU A 9 -12.42 -6.01 -6.23
CA LEU A 9 -11.96 -7.07 -7.12
C LEU A 9 -11.36 -6.49 -8.41
N ARG A 10 -12.03 -5.51 -9.02
CA ARG A 10 -11.55 -4.87 -10.26
C ARG A 10 -10.18 -4.23 -10.06
N ILE A 11 -10.02 -3.39 -9.03
CA ILE A 11 -8.75 -2.70 -8.74
C ILE A 11 -7.69 -3.70 -8.30
N GLY A 12 -8.04 -4.67 -7.45
CA GLY A 12 -7.13 -5.70 -6.97
C GLY A 12 -6.55 -6.55 -8.10
N ASN A 13 -7.40 -7.03 -9.01
CA ASN A 13 -7.00 -7.82 -10.17
C ASN A 13 -6.15 -6.98 -11.14
N ASN A 14 -6.52 -5.73 -11.40
CA ASN A 14 -5.75 -4.84 -12.29
C ASN A 14 -4.33 -4.57 -11.76
N LEU A 15 -4.15 -4.55 -10.45
CA LEU A 15 -2.86 -4.35 -9.79
C LEU A 15 -2.11 -5.65 -9.47
N GLY A 16 -2.66 -6.81 -9.84
CA GLY A 16 -2.09 -8.12 -9.54
C GLY A 16 -1.98 -8.42 -8.04
N LEU A 17 -2.90 -7.90 -7.22
CA LEU A 17 -2.90 -8.16 -5.77
C LEU A 17 -3.35 -9.60 -5.47
N SER A 18 -2.77 -10.20 -4.43
CA SER A 18 -3.16 -11.55 -4.02
C SER A 18 -4.60 -11.60 -3.49
N SER A 19 -5.22 -12.78 -3.58
CA SER A 19 -6.55 -13.03 -3.03
C SER A 19 -6.64 -12.70 -1.54
N GLN A 20 -5.57 -12.92 -0.78
CA GLN A 20 -5.47 -12.54 0.64
C GLN A 20 -5.72 -11.05 0.85
N VAL A 21 -5.14 -10.18 0.01
CA VAL A 21 -5.34 -8.71 0.10
C VAL A 21 -6.79 -8.34 -0.21
N MET A 22 -7.35 -8.93 -1.27
CA MET A 22 -8.72 -8.65 -1.69
C MET A 22 -9.74 -9.10 -0.63
N ASN A 23 -9.53 -10.27 -0.02
CA ASN A 23 -10.38 -10.80 1.05
C ASN A 23 -10.33 -9.90 2.30
N GLU A 24 -9.13 -9.49 2.73
CA GLU A 24 -8.97 -8.55 3.85
C GLU A 24 -9.65 -7.19 3.55
N ALA A 25 -9.53 -6.68 2.33
CA ALA A 25 -10.19 -5.45 1.91
C ALA A 25 -11.73 -5.57 1.94
N GLN A 26 -12.29 -6.71 1.51
CA GLN A 26 -13.73 -6.97 1.58
C GLN A 26 -14.22 -7.04 3.03
N LEU A 27 -13.48 -7.69 3.93
CA LEU A 27 -13.81 -7.75 5.36
C LEU A 27 -13.83 -6.35 5.99
N LEU A 28 -12.85 -5.50 5.66
CA LEU A 28 -12.82 -4.10 6.10
C LEU A 28 -14.01 -3.30 5.54
N PHE A 29 -14.38 -3.54 4.28
CA PHE A 29 -15.53 -2.88 3.66
C PHE A 29 -16.85 -3.25 4.36
N VAL A 30 -17.05 -4.54 4.68
CA VAL A 30 -18.23 -4.99 5.45
C VAL A 30 -18.27 -4.33 6.82
N LYS A 31 -17.13 -4.28 7.53
CA LYS A 31 -17.04 -3.60 8.83
C LYS A 31 -17.39 -2.11 8.71
N ALA A 32 -16.94 -1.44 7.65
CA ALA A 32 -17.27 -0.04 7.39
C ALA A 32 -18.75 0.17 7.09
N TYR A 33 -19.35 -0.78 6.39
CA TYR A 33 -20.78 -0.80 6.10
C TYR A 33 -21.62 -0.95 7.36
N ASN A 34 -21.29 -1.92 8.20
CA ASN A 34 -22.02 -2.19 9.44
C ASN A 34 -21.94 -1.00 10.42
N LYS A 35 -20.82 -0.25 10.40
CA LYS A 35 -20.67 0.99 11.18
C LYS A 35 -21.25 2.24 10.52
N LYS A 36 -22.00 2.12 9.42
CA LYS A 36 -22.60 3.24 8.66
C LYS A 36 -21.60 4.31 8.20
N LEU A 37 -20.33 3.96 7.99
CA LEU A 37 -19.28 4.91 7.61
C LEU A 37 -19.38 5.37 6.15
N LEU A 38 -20.25 4.76 5.34
CA LEU A 38 -20.47 5.10 3.93
C LEU A 38 -21.21 6.42 3.71
N ILE A 39 -21.95 6.90 4.70
CA ILE A 39 -22.79 8.09 4.57
C ILE A 39 -21.89 9.30 4.26
N GLY A 40 -22.11 9.92 3.08
CA GLY A 40 -21.35 11.08 2.59
C GLY A 40 -19.97 10.79 1.98
N ARG A 41 -19.48 9.54 1.99
CA ARG A 41 -18.12 9.18 1.52
C ARG A 41 -18.10 8.40 0.21
N GLY A 42 -19.21 7.79 -0.19
CA GLY A 42 -19.31 7.01 -1.43
C GLY A 42 -18.65 5.63 -1.33
N ALA A 43 -19.31 4.59 -1.85
CA ALA A 43 -18.86 3.21 -1.73
C ALA A 43 -17.46 2.99 -2.34
N ILE A 44 -17.16 3.64 -3.46
CA ILE A 44 -15.89 3.51 -4.17
C ILE A 44 -14.71 4.04 -3.32
N LYS A 45 -14.87 5.20 -2.66
CA LYS A 45 -13.79 5.75 -1.80
C LYS A 45 -13.48 4.81 -0.64
N ILE A 46 -14.49 4.16 -0.09
CA ILE A 46 -14.31 3.20 1.01
C ILE A 46 -13.70 1.89 0.51
N ALA A 47 -14.05 1.44 -0.70
CA ALA A 47 -13.38 0.31 -1.35
C ALA A 47 -11.88 0.58 -1.52
N VAL A 48 -11.50 1.72 -2.12
CA VAL A 48 -10.10 2.12 -2.30
C VAL A 48 -9.36 2.27 -0.96
N ALA A 49 -10.00 2.91 0.03
CA ALA A 49 -9.41 3.08 1.35
C ALA A 49 -9.22 1.72 2.07
N SER A 50 -10.18 0.79 1.94
CA SER A 50 -10.09 -0.55 2.53
C SER A 50 -8.98 -1.36 1.87
N LEU A 51 -8.83 -1.25 0.54
CA LEU A 51 -7.75 -1.90 -0.20
C LEU A 51 -6.38 -1.36 0.23
N TYR A 52 -6.25 -0.04 0.36
CA TYR A 52 -5.02 0.58 0.87
C TYR A 52 -4.64 0.07 2.27
N ILE A 53 -5.60 0.00 3.19
CA ILE A 53 -5.39 -0.50 4.56
C ILE A 53 -4.98 -1.98 4.53
N ALA A 54 -5.63 -2.81 3.70
CA ALA A 54 -5.30 -4.23 3.54
C ALA A 54 -3.87 -4.43 3.02
N CYS A 55 -3.48 -3.71 1.96
CA CYS A 55 -2.10 -3.73 1.46
C CYS A 55 -1.09 -3.40 2.56
N ARG A 56 -1.35 -2.34 3.34
CA ARG A 56 -0.49 -1.92 4.45
C ARG A 56 -0.37 -2.96 5.56
N ARG A 57 -1.45 -3.68 5.89
CA ARG A 57 -1.43 -4.74 6.90
C ARG A 57 -0.62 -5.95 6.46
N ILE A 58 -0.65 -6.28 5.17
CA ILE A 58 0.04 -7.43 4.59
C ILE A 58 1.50 -7.10 4.25
N GLY A 59 1.89 -5.83 4.31
CA GLY A 59 3.25 -5.37 3.99
C GLY A 59 3.47 -5.06 2.50
N ILE A 60 2.41 -5.03 1.71
CA ILE A 60 2.48 -4.63 0.30
C ILE A 60 2.37 -3.11 0.21
N LEU A 61 3.40 -2.48 -0.36
CA LEU A 61 3.40 -1.05 -0.58
C LEU A 61 2.70 -0.70 -1.89
N LYS A 62 1.58 0.02 -1.78
CA LYS A 62 0.92 0.71 -2.89
C LYS A 62 0.66 2.16 -2.52
N THR A 63 0.85 3.05 -3.48
CA THR A 63 0.51 4.45 -3.32
C THR A 63 -0.96 4.68 -3.62
N PHE A 64 -1.51 5.82 -3.17
CA PHE A 64 -2.87 6.19 -3.54
C PHE A 64 -3.02 6.40 -5.04
N LYS A 65 -1.98 6.86 -5.74
CA LYS A 65 -2.01 7.02 -7.20
C LYS A 65 -2.16 5.68 -7.91
N ASP A 66 -1.56 4.62 -7.38
CA ASP A 66 -1.69 3.28 -7.96
C ASP A 66 -3.11 2.71 -7.80
N LEU A 67 -3.77 3.02 -6.68
CA LEU A 67 -5.10 2.51 -6.34
C LEU A 67 -6.25 3.35 -6.92
N ILE A 68 -5.96 4.58 -7.34
CA ILE A 68 -6.93 5.51 -7.93
C ILE A 68 -6.76 5.47 -9.44
N ASP A 69 -7.75 4.91 -10.12
CA ASP A 69 -7.81 4.86 -11.58
C ASP A 69 -8.87 5.79 -12.17
N ARG A 70 -9.65 6.48 -11.33
CA ARG A 70 -10.69 7.42 -11.78
C ARG A 70 -10.35 8.87 -11.46
N PRO A 71 -10.55 9.80 -12.39
CA PRO A 71 -10.23 11.21 -12.19
C PRO A 71 -11.13 11.87 -11.12
N GLU A 72 -12.35 11.39 -10.90
CA GLU A 72 -13.24 11.92 -9.85
C GLU A 72 -12.75 11.65 -8.41
N LEU A 73 -11.77 10.77 -8.23
CA LEU A 73 -11.26 10.37 -6.92
C LEU A 73 -10.02 11.17 -6.53
N ASN A 74 -10.21 12.17 -5.66
CA ASN A 74 -9.09 12.95 -5.14
C ASN A 74 -8.32 12.17 -4.04
N PRO A 75 -6.98 11.99 -4.17
CA PRO A 75 -6.14 11.35 -3.15
C PRO A 75 -6.28 11.96 -1.75
N LYS A 76 -6.46 13.29 -1.65
CA LYS A 76 -6.67 13.98 -0.36
C LYS A 76 -7.94 13.49 0.34
N SER A 77 -9.01 13.26 -0.43
CA SER A 77 -10.28 12.77 0.11
C SER A 77 -10.16 11.32 0.61
N ILE A 78 -9.42 10.48 -0.13
CA ILE A 78 -9.18 9.09 0.25
C ILE A 78 -8.30 9.02 1.49
N LYS A 79 -7.26 9.87 1.61
CA LYS A 79 -6.44 9.95 2.81
C LYS A 79 -7.28 10.27 4.06
N LYS A 80 -8.23 11.21 3.96
CA LYS A 80 -9.18 11.50 5.05
C LYS A 80 -10.02 10.27 5.41
N THR A 81 -10.58 9.58 4.40
CA THR A 81 -11.35 8.35 4.62
C THR A 81 -10.51 7.25 5.28
N VAL A 82 -9.26 7.06 4.86
CA VAL A 82 -8.33 6.11 5.48
C VAL A 82 -8.10 6.45 6.96
N THR A 83 -7.81 7.71 7.28
CA THR A 83 -7.67 8.15 8.68
C THR A 83 -8.94 7.86 9.48
N THR A 84 -10.12 8.17 8.94
CA THR A 84 -11.40 7.87 9.61
C THR A 84 -11.58 6.38 9.86
N LEU A 85 -11.28 5.50 8.88
CA LEU A 85 -11.39 4.05 9.04
C LEU A 85 -10.42 3.52 10.09
N ILE A 86 -9.17 3.98 10.07
CA ILE A 86 -8.15 3.60 11.07
C ILE A 86 -8.61 3.94 12.48
N LEU A 87 -9.09 5.16 12.69
CA LEU A 87 -9.60 5.63 13.98
C LEU A 87 -10.86 4.86 14.40
N SER A 88 -11.80 4.66 13.48
CA SER A 88 -13.09 3.98 13.78
C SER A 88 -12.93 2.49 14.14
N PHE A 89 -11.84 1.87 13.68
CA PHE A 89 -11.55 0.45 13.89
C PHE A 89 -10.38 0.21 14.86
N ASN A 90 -9.79 1.27 15.44
CA ASN A 90 -8.59 1.19 16.29
C ASN A 90 -7.48 0.35 15.65
N LEU A 91 -7.24 0.53 14.35
CA LEU A 91 -6.21 -0.23 13.63
C LEU A 91 -4.83 0.33 13.93
N LYS A 92 -3.91 -0.53 14.36
CA LYS A 92 -2.47 -0.22 14.38
C LYS A 92 -1.91 -0.57 13.01
N LEU A 93 -1.68 0.44 12.16
CA LEU A 93 -0.95 0.25 10.91
C LEU A 93 0.54 0.42 11.16
N GLN A 94 1.35 -0.46 10.59
CA GLN A 94 2.79 -0.25 10.57
C GLN A 94 3.09 1.04 9.80
N THR A 95 3.87 1.92 10.43
CA THR A 95 4.35 3.13 9.76
C THR A 95 5.29 2.71 8.64
N SER A 96 5.05 3.25 7.44
CA SER A 96 5.91 2.95 6.29
C SER A 96 7.30 3.48 6.57
N GLN A 97 8.27 2.61 6.77
CA GLN A 97 9.67 3.03 6.74
C GLN A 97 10.04 3.38 5.29
N PRO A 98 10.74 4.49 5.05
CA PRO A 98 11.13 4.90 3.71
C PRO A 98 11.98 3.84 2.99
N SER A 99 12.72 3.02 3.75
CA SER A 99 13.52 1.90 3.26
C SER A 99 12.73 0.89 2.42
N PHE A 100 11.45 0.66 2.73
CA PHE A 100 10.63 -0.28 1.95
C PHE A 100 10.32 0.22 0.54
N PHE A 101 10.21 1.53 0.34
CA PHE A 101 10.03 2.10 -1.01
C PHE A 101 11.30 1.95 -1.85
N VAL A 102 12.47 2.06 -1.22
CA VAL A 102 13.76 1.84 -1.87
C VAL A 102 13.87 0.41 -2.39
N SER A 103 13.51 -0.60 -1.58
CA SER A 103 13.55 -2.01 -1.99
C SER A 103 12.59 -2.33 -3.16
N SER A 104 11.38 -1.77 -3.14
CA SER A 104 10.43 -1.93 -4.25
C SER A 104 10.92 -1.24 -5.53
N PHE A 105 11.50 -0.05 -5.41
CA PHE A 105 12.02 0.71 -6.54
C PHE A 105 13.22 0.02 -7.18
N ILE A 106 14.13 -0.50 -6.36
CA ILE A 106 15.23 -1.39 -6.77
C ILE A 106 14.63 -2.58 -7.53
N SER A 107 13.70 -3.33 -6.96
CA SER A 107 13.11 -4.50 -7.65
C SER A 107 12.51 -4.14 -9.02
N GLN A 108 11.84 -2.99 -9.13
CA GLN A 108 11.29 -2.49 -10.40
C GLN A 108 12.36 -2.08 -11.41
N LEU A 109 13.43 -1.41 -10.98
CA LEU A 109 14.55 -1.08 -11.85
C LEU A 109 15.30 -2.33 -12.34
N PHE A 110 15.44 -3.34 -11.47
CA PHE A 110 16.22 -4.55 -11.77
C PHE A 110 15.51 -5.49 -12.76
N LEU A 111 14.17 -5.48 -12.81
CA LEU A 111 13.46 -6.17 -13.91
C LEU A 111 13.67 -5.48 -15.27
N SER A 112 14.08 -4.21 -15.27
CA SER A 112 14.24 -3.39 -16.48
C SER A 112 15.69 -3.36 -16.99
N LEU A 113 16.69 -3.51 -16.11
CA LEU A 113 18.10 -3.52 -16.50
C LEU A 113 18.64 -4.93 -16.77
N SER A 114 19.40 -5.05 -17.86
CA SER A 114 20.21 -6.25 -18.14
C SER A 114 21.32 -6.40 -17.09
N TYR A 115 21.55 -7.63 -16.60
CA TYR A 115 22.45 -7.97 -15.47
C TYR A 115 23.87 -7.37 -15.57
N SER A 116 24.36 -7.11 -16.79
CA SER A 116 25.71 -6.61 -17.04
C SER A 116 25.93 -5.17 -16.57
N ILE A 117 24.92 -4.30 -16.72
CA ILE A 117 25.01 -2.88 -16.33
C ILE A 117 25.02 -2.73 -14.79
N PHE A 118 24.43 -3.71 -14.10
CA PHE A 118 24.28 -3.71 -12.67
C PHE A 118 25.60 -3.81 -11.90
N GLN A 119 26.51 -4.70 -12.34
CA GLN A 119 27.84 -4.87 -11.72
C GLN A 119 28.70 -3.61 -11.81
N GLU A 120 28.45 -2.76 -12.81
CA GLU A 120 29.23 -1.56 -13.05
C GLU A 120 28.70 -0.33 -12.28
N ILE A 121 27.37 -0.23 -12.15
CA ILE A 121 26.72 0.96 -11.58
C ILE A 121 26.44 0.82 -10.07
N PHE A 122 26.06 -0.37 -9.60
CA PHE A 122 25.65 -0.56 -8.20
C PHE A 122 26.73 -0.19 -7.16
N PRO A 123 28.02 -0.55 -7.36
CA PRO A 123 29.08 -0.17 -6.42
C PRO A 123 29.33 1.34 -6.36
N ARG A 124 29.00 2.07 -7.44
CA ARG A 124 29.17 3.53 -7.53
C ARG A 124 28.04 4.31 -6.86
N ILE A 125 26.80 3.81 -6.95
CA ILE A 125 25.62 4.49 -6.40
C ILE A 125 25.45 4.20 -4.91
N PHE A 126 25.81 2.99 -4.45
CA PHE A 126 25.64 2.59 -3.06
C PHE A 126 26.97 2.04 -2.50
N PRO A 127 27.93 2.92 -2.16
CA PRO A 127 29.11 2.49 -1.45
C PRO A 127 28.66 1.98 -0.08
N LEU A 128 28.70 0.67 0.12
CA LEU A 128 28.43 0.04 1.41
C LEU A 128 29.49 0.53 2.41
N LYS A 129 29.20 1.63 3.11
CA LYS A 129 29.97 1.99 4.30
C LYS A 129 29.59 0.98 5.37
N HIS A 130 30.39 -0.07 5.46
CA HIS A 130 30.40 -1.00 6.57
C HIS A 130 30.43 -0.20 7.87
N ARG A 131 29.30 -0.15 8.58
CA ARG A 131 29.31 0.20 10.00
C ARG A 131 29.82 -1.04 10.73
N HIS A 132 31.14 -1.11 10.85
CA HIS A 132 31.79 -1.97 11.83
C HIS A 132 31.34 -1.57 13.23
N GLN A 133 30.59 -2.49 13.84
CA GLN A 133 30.79 -3.02 15.19
C GLN A 133 31.99 -2.42 15.97
N ALA A 134 31.67 -1.53 16.91
CA ALA A 134 32.43 -1.10 18.11
C ALA A 134 31.44 -0.13 18.81
N ASP A 135 30.92 -0.35 20.02
CA ASP A 135 31.61 -0.72 21.23
C ASP A 135 30.69 -1.55 22.16
N HIS A 136 31.04 -2.82 22.35
CA HIS A 136 30.86 -3.47 23.65
C HIS A 136 32.22 -3.38 24.33
N LYS A 137 32.34 -2.56 25.38
CA LYS A 137 33.30 -2.78 26.48
C LYS A 137 32.98 -1.90 27.68
N PHE A 138 32.65 -2.63 28.77
CA PHE A 138 32.59 -2.29 30.20
C PHE A 138 31.61 -1.22 30.66
#